data_AF-A0A942G673-F1
#
_entry.id   AF-A0A942G673-F1
#
_cell.length_a   1.000
_cell.length_b   1.000
_cell.length_c   1.000
_cell.angle_alpha   90.00
_cell.angle_beta   90.00
_cell.angle_gamma   90.00
#
_symmetry.space_group_name_H-M   'P 1'
#
loop_
_entity.id
_entity.type
_entity.pdbx_description
1 polymer ?
#
loop_
_entity_poly.entity_id
_entity_poly.type
_entity_poly.pdbx_seq_one_letter_code
_entity_poly.pdbx_strand_id
1 'polypeptide(L)'
;MTSLDKQIIICRCEDLTLSDVRVLIEKGYRTLDELRRISRLGMGPCQGRTCRPLVQRELQASGVPMKSQSIGVIRPPAMPITLGAIADGSEEAEKDA
;
A
#
# COMPACT_ATOMS: atom_id res chain seq x y z
N MET A 1 4.62 23.39 0.56
CA MET A 1 3.43 22.63 0.09
C MET A 1 2.52 23.55 -0.69
N THR A 2 2.12 23.17 -1.90
CA THR A 2 1.21 23.98 -2.73
C THR A 2 -0.25 23.58 -2.50
N SER A 3 -1.21 24.44 -2.86
CA SER A 3 -2.64 24.09 -2.77
C SER A 3 -3.01 22.87 -3.63
N LEU A 4 -2.26 22.61 -4.71
CA LEU A 4 -2.45 21.47 -5.60
C LEU A 4 -2.15 20.14 -4.92
N ASP A 5 -1.13 20.10 -4.04
CA ASP A 5 -0.73 18.87 -3.35
C ASP A 5 -1.85 18.28 -2.47
N LYS A 6 -2.79 19.12 -2.01
CA LYS A 6 -3.95 18.72 -1.21
C LYS A 6 -5.10 18.13 -2.03
N GLN A 7 -5.10 18.33 -3.35
CA GLN A 7 -6.12 17.79 -4.25
C GLN A 7 -5.67 16.49 -4.95
N ILE A 8 -4.36 16.25 -5.01
CA ILE A 8 -3.80 15.07 -5.66
C ILE A 8 -3.94 13.87 -4.73
N ILE A 9 -4.81 12.92 -5.08
CA ILE A 9 -4.96 11.66 -4.36
C ILE A 9 -3.83 10.70 -4.75
N ILE A 10 -3.07 10.25 -3.74
CA ILE A 10 -2.05 9.21 -3.88
C ILE A 10 -2.65 7.83 -3.59
N CYS A 11 -3.47 7.70 -2.55
CA CYS A 11 -4.10 6.44 -2.17
C CYS A 11 -5.62 6.57 -2.23
N ARG A 12 -6.23 6.00 -3.27
CA ARG A 12 -7.70 5.96 -3.44
C ARG A 12 -8.45 5.09 -2.43
N CYS A 13 -7.75 4.21 -1.71
CA CYS A 13 -8.38 3.25 -0.80
C CYS A 13 -8.48 3.79 0.63
N GLU A 14 -7.57 4.67 1.00
CA GLU A 14 -7.49 5.28 2.35
C GLU A 14 -7.64 6.81 2.25
N ASP A 15 -8.08 7.32 1.09
CA ASP A 15 -8.28 8.74 0.77
C ASP A 15 -7.10 9.65 1.13
N LEU A 16 -5.87 9.18 0.90
CA LEU A 16 -4.65 9.95 1.20
C LEU A 16 -4.24 10.83 0.03
N THR A 17 -3.91 12.08 0.34
CA THR A 17 -3.39 13.06 -0.61
C THR A 17 -1.85 13.05 -0.68
N LEU A 18 -1.29 13.69 -1.70
CA LEU A 18 0.15 13.92 -1.82
C LEU A 18 0.68 14.76 -0.66
N SER A 19 -0.11 15.75 -0.23
CA SER A 19 0.16 16.56 0.96
C SER A 19 0.37 15.69 2.20
N ASP A 20 -0.51 14.71 2.44
CA ASP A 20 -0.41 13.85 3.63
C ASP A 20 0.87 13.03 3.65
N VAL A 21 1.26 12.47 2.50
CA VAL A 21 2.51 11.70 2.37
C VAL A 21 3.72 12.59 2.63
N ARG A 22 3.75 13.80 2.06
CA ARG A 22 4.86 14.74 2.25
C ARG A 22 5.00 15.19 3.70
N VAL A 23 3.88 15.47 4.38
CA VAL A 23 3.89 15.80 5.82
C VAL A 23 4.51 14.68 6.65
N LEU A 24 4.24 13.41 6.31
CA LEU A 24 4.85 12.27 7.00
C LEU A 24 6.36 12.18 6.70
N ILE A 25 6.77 12.41 5.47
CA ILE A 25 8.20 12.44 5.11
C ILE A 25 8.92 13.57 5.85
N GLU A 26 8.32 14.77 5.94
CA GLU A 26 8.84 15.91 6.70
C GLU A 26 8.94 15.63 8.20
N LYS A 27 8.01 14.84 8.76
CA LYS A 27 8.08 14.33 10.15
C LYS A 27 9.20 13.32 10.38
N GLY A 28 9.88 12.86 9.33
CA GLY A 28 11.06 12.00 9.42
C GLY A 28 10.80 10.52 9.09
N TYR A 29 9.58 10.14 8.70
CA TYR A 29 9.32 8.76 8.24
C TYR A 29 9.98 8.53 6.87
N ARG A 30 10.88 7.56 6.79
CA ARG A 30 11.73 7.34 5.59
C ARG A 30 11.54 5.98 4.94
N THR A 31 10.74 5.11 5.54
CA THR A 31 10.49 3.77 4.99
C THR A 31 9.03 3.59 4.59
N LEU A 32 8.79 2.75 3.58
CA LEU A 32 7.43 2.39 3.18
C LEU A 32 6.66 1.69 4.30
N ASP A 33 7.34 0.95 5.18
CA ASP A 33 6.67 0.24 6.27
C ASP A 33 6.21 1.19 7.37
N GLU A 34 7.00 2.21 7.72
CA GLU A 34 6.58 3.28 8.63
C GLU A 34 5.38 4.04 8.07
N LEU A 35 5.46 4.47 6.81
CA LEU A 35 4.37 5.20 6.17
C LEU A 35 3.11 4.32 6.10
N ARG A 36 3.24 3.03 5.79
CA ARG A 36 2.13 2.06 5.82
C ARG A 36 1.52 1.93 7.21
N ARG A 37 2.32 1.81 8.28
CA ARG A 37 1.80 1.65 9.65
C ARG A 37 1.03 2.87 10.13
N ILE A 38 1.50 4.07 9.79
CA ILE A 38 0.89 5.33 10.26
C ILE A 38 -0.32 5.73 9.41
N SER A 39 -0.21 5.63 8.08
CA SER A 39 -1.24 6.13 7.15
C SER A 39 -2.12 5.03 6.56
N ARG A 40 -1.85 3.76 6.85
CA ARG A 40 -2.51 2.59 6.24
C ARG A 40 -2.30 2.46 4.72
N LEU A 41 -1.36 3.21 4.13
CA LEU A 41 -1.13 3.17 2.70
C LEU A 41 -0.82 1.74 2.22
N GLY A 42 -1.52 1.31 1.17
CA GLY A 42 -1.36 -0.02 0.60
C GLY A 42 -1.96 -1.16 1.43
N MET A 43 -2.74 -0.88 2.47
CA MET A 43 -3.52 -1.88 3.21
C MET A 43 -4.94 -2.09 2.66
N GLY A 44 -5.39 -1.23 1.74
CA GLY A 44 -6.67 -1.37 1.06
C GLY A 44 -6.75 -2.60 0.14
N PRO A 45 -7.90 -2.83 -0.52
CA PRO A 45 -8.13 -4.00 -1.39
C PRO A 45 -7.16 -4.07 -2.58
N CYS A 46 -6.56 -2.93 -2.97
CA CYS A 46 -5.53 -2.90 -4.01
C CYS A 46 -4.16 -3.41 -3.56
N GLN A 47 -3.93 -3.64 -2.26
CA GLN A 47 -2.67 -4.09 -1.65
C GLN A 47 -1.45 -3.24 -2.09
N GLY A 48 -1.66 -1.94 -2.27
CA GLY A 48 -0.60 -0.99 -2.63
C GLY A 48 -0.15 -1.03 -4.09
N ARG A 49 -0.83 -1.75 -4.99
CA ARG A 49 -0.48 -1.80 -6.42
C ARG A 49 -0.38 -0.43 -7.09
N THR A 50 -1.23 0.51 -6.69
CA THR A 50 -1.30 1.85 -7.28
C THR A 50 -0.48 2.87 -6.50
N CYS A 51 -0.71 3.00 -5.20
CA CYS A 51 -0.13 4.06 -4.38
C CYS A 51 1.35 3.81 -4.05
N ARG A 52 1.80 2.56 -3.91
CA ARG A 52 3.16 2.23 -3.48
C ARG A 52 4.25 2.78 -4.43
N PRO A 53 4.20 2.58 -5.76
CA PRO A 53 5.21 3.16 -6.66
C PRO A 53 5.22 4.69 -6.64
N LEU A 54 4.07 5.34 -6.38
CA LEU A 54 3.99 6.80 -6.25
C LEU A 54 4.70 7.28 -4.99
N VAL A 55 4.43 6.65 -3.85
CA VAL A 55 5.10 6.98 -2.58
C VAL A 55 6.61 6.70 -2.64
N GLN A 56 7.02 5.64 -3.35
CA GLN A 56 8.44 5.35 -3.57
C GLN A 56 9.16 6.48 -4.32
N ARG A 57 8.48 7.11 -5.29
CA ARG A 57 9.02 8.29 -5.99
C ARG A 57 9.12 9.50 -5.09
N GLU A 58 8.13 9.75 -4.22
CA GLU A 58 8.22 10.85 -3.24
C GLU A 58 9.34 10.62 -2.22
N LEU A 59 9.53 9.37 -1.75
CA LEU A 59 10.67 9.01 -0.90
C LEU A 59 12.00 9.21 -1.64
N GLN A 60 12.07 8.86 -2.92
CA GLN A 60 13.25 9.09 -3.74
C GLN A 60 13.54 10.58 -3.90
N ALA A 61 12.51 11.41 -4.13
CA ALA A 61 12.64 12.85 -4.20
C ALA A 61 13.11 13.47 -2.87
N SER A 62 12.78 12.84 -1.73
CA SER A 62 13.26 13.24 -0.40
C SER A 62 14.69 12.78 -0.07
N GLY A 63 15.35 12.07 -1.01
CA GLY A 63 16.74 11.62 -0.88
C GLY A 63 16.93 10.15 -0.46
N VAL A 64 15.85 9.36 -0.34
CA VAL A 64 15.95 7.93 -0.01
C VAL A 64 16.21 7.11 -1.29
N PRO A 65 17.38 6.48 -1.46
CA PRO A 65 17.72 5.78 -2.70
C PRO A 65 16.78 4.59 -2.93
N MET A 66 16.31 4.39 -4.17
CA MET A 66 15.37 3.32 -4.53
C MET A 66 15.83 1.93 -4.06
N LYS A 67 17.12 1.64 -4.13
CA LYS A 67 17.69 0.35 -3.70
C LYS A 67 17.46 0.04 -2.21
N SER A 68 17.33 1.07 -1.37
CA SER A 68 17.07 0.92 0.07
C SER A 68 15.59 0.76 0.40
N GLN A 69 14.70 1.04 -0.55
CA GLN A 69 13.26 1.02 -0.31
C GLN A 69 12.72 -0.41 -0.47
N SER A 70 12.56 -1.12 0.65
CA SER A 70 11.95 -2.45 0.65
C SER A 70 10.43 -2.35 0.43
N ILE A 71 9.89 -3.22 -0.42
CA ILE A 71 8.45 -3.25 -0.73
C ILE A 71 7.62 -4.08 0.26
N GLY A 72 8.29 -4.75 1.20
CA GLY A 72 7.72 -5.69 2.16
C GLY A 72 7.44 -7.07 1.54
N VAL A 73 6.88 -7.97 2.36
CA VAL A 73 6.50 -9.32 1.96
C VAL A 73 5.13 -9.31 1.30
N ILE A 74 5.01 -9.93 0.12
CA ILE A 74 3.72 -10.15 -0.53
C ILE A 74 3.06 -11.35 0.14
N ARG A 75 1.83 -11.16 0.64
CA ARG A 75 1.06 -12.21 1.32
C ARG A 75 -0.05 -12.75 0.40
N PRO A 76 -0.32 -14.06 0.40
CA PRO A 76 -1.49 -14.62 -0.26
C PRO A 76 -2.79 -14.24 0.50
N PRO A 77 -3.94 -14.21 -0.19
CA PRO A 77 -4.13 -14.38 -1.62
C PRO A 77 -3.69 -13.13 -2.41
N ALA A 78 -3.15 -13.32 -3.62
CA ALA A 78 -2.64 -12.21 -4.43
C ALA A 78 -3.74 -11.21 -4.80
N MET A 79 -4.99 -11.65 -4.93
CA MET A 79 -6.16 -10.78 -5.11
C MET A 79 -7.22 -11.12 -4.06
N PRO A 80 -8.10 -10.16 -3.71
CA PRO A 80 -9.22 -10.46 -2.85
C PRO A 80 -10.09 -11.58 -3.46
N ILE A 81 -10.37 -12.60 -2.65
CA ILE A 81 -11.31 -13.67 -2.97
C ILE A 81 -12.40 -13.69 -1.90
N THR A 82 -13.58 -14.21 -2.24
CA THR A 82 -14.67 -14.36 -1.29
C THR A 82 -14.35 -15.50 -0.32
N LEU A 83 -14.89 -15.44 0.90
CA LEU A 83 -14.76 -16.55 1.85
C LEU A 83 -15.46 -17.82 1.32
N GLY A 84 -16.55 -17.67 0.56
CA GLY A 84 -17.24 -18.79 -0.10
C GLY A 84 -16.31 -19.55 -1.05
N ALA A 85 -15.54 -18.85 -1.89
CA ALA A 85 -14.57 -19.49 -2.79
C ALA A 85 -13.47 -20.28 -2.04
N ILE A 86 -13.16 -19.89 -0.79
CA ILE A 86 -12.24 -20.65 0.06
C ILE A 86 -12.93 -21.90 0.65
N ALA A 87 -14.20 -21.76 1.06
CA ALA A 87 -15.00 -22.85 1.62
C ALA A 87 -15.33 -23.93 0.56
N ASP A 88 -15.73 -23.53 -0.65
CA ASP A 88 -16.07 -24.45 -1.74
C ASP A 88 -14.86 -25.35 -2.11
N GLY A 89 -13.64 -24.79 -2.10
CA GLY A 89 -12.41 -25.55 -2.35
C GLY A 89 -12.06 -26.57 -1.25
N SER A 90 -12.71 -26.53 -0.09
CA SER A 90 -12.57 -27.56 0.96
C SER A 90 -13.57 -28.71 0.81
N GLU A 91 -14.73 -28.49 0.18
CA GLU A 91 -15.74 -29.54 -0.05
C GLU A 91 -15.35 -30.50 -1.17
N GLU A 92 -14.59 -30.04 -2.17
CA GLU A 92 -14.05 -30.91 -3.24
C GLU A 92 -13.01 -31.90 -2.68
N ALA A 93 -12.22 -31.48 -1.69
CA ALA A 93 -11.20 -32.34 -1.06
C ALA A 93 -11.80 -33.44 -0.14
N GLU A 94 -13.03 -33.27 0.35
CA GLU A 94 -13.74 -34.27 1.18
C GLU A 94 -14.50 -35.33 0.37
N LYS A 95 -14.84 -35.04 -0.90
CA LYS A 95 -15.55 -35.99 -1.78
C LYS A 95 -14.63 -36.97 -2.51
N ASP A 96 -13.34 -36.67 -2.56
CA ASP A 96 -12.30 -37.52 -3.16
C ASP A 96 -11.51 -38.35 -2.12
N ALA A 97 -11.97 -38.41 -0.86
CA ALA A 97 -11.37 -39.18 0.24
C ALA A 97 -12.20 -40.42 0.65
#